data_AF-A0A559NPQ9-F1
#
_entry.id   AF-A0A559NPQ9-F1
#
_cell.length_a   1.000
_cell.length_b   1.000
_cell.length_c   1.000
_cell.angle_alpha   90.00
_cell.angle_beta   90.00
_cell.angle_gamma   90.00
#
_symmetry.space_group_name_H-M   'P 1'
#
loop_
_entity.id
_entity.type
_entity.pdbx_description
1 polymer ?
#
loop_
_entity_poly.entity_id
_entity_poly.type
_entity_poly.pdbx_seq_one_letter_code
_entity_poly.pdbx_strand_id
1 'polypeptide(L)'
;MHKQLAISLDTPFKQEVFEGLTSYPKFLSSKYIYDKAGDKLFQDIMNMPEYYLTNTEYAIIEQHKIQLAHMFSCGNLPFHLIEMGAGDGKKTKILLRHFTQQNLDFTFRPIDISQNALDQLQINLKREIPRLRTEPLQGNYFETLRKLNFNTEERKVILFLGSNIGNLCHEEAIDFLSQIQEYMQPEDLLFIGFDQKKNPETILNAYNDETGITAKFNKNLLVRINKELDANFNIDCFKHWEVYDPETGTAKSYLVAKSPQKVFIQALDLHISFKAWETIHTEISQKYDDRTVQWLAEQSNLTVIDEYSDPKQFYKNYLFKKSY
;
A
#
# COMPACT_ATOMS: atom_id res chain seq x y z
N MET A 1 -33.80 -33.50 -11.95
CA MET A 1 -33.14 -32.41 -12.69
C MET A 1 -32.42 -31.50 -11.70
N HIS A 2 -31.15 -31.78 -11.39
CA HIS A 2 -30.30 -30.81 -10.70
C HIS A 2 -29.65 -29.96 -11.78
N LYS A 3 -30.08 -28.71 -11.93
CA LYS A 3 -29.28 -27.70 -12.65
C LYS A 3 -28.01 -27.54 -11.82
N GLN A 4 -26.90 -28.08 -12.32
CA GLN A 4 -25.57 -27.67 -11.87
C GLN A 4 -25.51 -26.15 -12.10
N LEU A 5 -25.63 -25.38 -11.02
CA LEU A 5 -25.36 -23.94 -11.08
C LEU A 5 -23.89 -23.84 -11.48
N ALA A 6 -23.63 -23.35 -12.69
CA ALA A 6 -22.26 -23.09 -13.12
C ALA A 6 -21.62 -22.15 -12.08
N ILE A 7 -20.42 -22.52 -11.63
CA ILE A 7 -19.62 -21.69 -10.71
C ILE A 7 -19.56 -20.28 -11.31
N SER A 8 -20.18 -19.31 -10.64
CA SER A 8 -20.24 -17.94 -11.11
C SER A 8 -19.05 -17.17 -10.53
N LEU A 9 -17.96 -17.13 -11.30
CA LEU A 9 -16.79 -16.29 -11.03
C LEU A 9 -16.97 -14.91 -11.68
N ASP A 10 -18.08 -14.25 -11.39
CA ASP A 10 -18.54 -13.01 -12.02
C ASP A 10 -17.86 -11.74 -11.48
N THR A 11 -17.15 -11.84 -10.34
CA THR A 11 -16.39 -10.73 -9.77
C THR A 11 -14.90 -11.10 -9.59
N PRO A 12 -13.99 -10.11 -9.64
CA PRO A 12 -12.58 -10.33 -9.33
C PRO A 12 -12.36 -10.96 -7.95
N PHE A 13 -13.18 -10.58 -6.96
CA PHE A 13 -13.09 -11.16 -5.61
C PHE A 13 -13.40 -12.66 -5.60
N LYS A 14 -14.45 -13.10 -6.31
CA LYS A 14 -14.76 -14.53 -6.44
C LYS A 14 -13.68 -15.30 -7.19
N GLN A 15 -13.18 -14.73 -8.29
CA GLN A 15 -12.10 -15.32 -9.10
C GLN A 15 -10.85 -15.57 -8.26
N GLU A 16 -10.38 -14.55 -7.56
CA GLU A 16 -9.13 -14.65 -6.78
C GLU A 16 -9.28 -15.49 -5.51
N VAL A 17 -10.45 -15.49 -4.86
CA VAL A 17 -10.71 -16.40 -3.73
C VAL A 17 -10.73 -17.86 -4.20
N PHE A 18 -11.37 -18.13 -5.35
CA PHE A 18 -11.38 -19.47 -5.93
C PHE A 18 -9.97 -19.94 -6.29
N GLU A 19 -9.23 -19.13 -7.05
CA GLU A 19 -7.86 -19.42 -7.48
C GLU A 19 -6.93 -19.65 -6.28
N GLY A 20 -6.94 -18.73 -5.31
CA GLY A 20 -6.05 -18.77 -4.16
C GLY A 20 -6.32 -19.94 -3.22
N LEU A 21 -7.58 -20.31 -3.00
CA LEU A 21 -7.93 -21.43 -2.10
C LEU A 21 -7.88 -22.81 -2.77
N THR A 22 -7.89 -22.88 -4.10
CA THR A 22 -7.70 -24.13 -4.86
C THR A 22 -6.23 -24.41 -5.21
N SER A 23 -5.36 -23.42 -5.04
CA SER A 23 -3.91 -23.55 -5.23
C SER A 23 -3.20 -24.33 -4.12
N TYR A 24 -1.99 -24.80 -4.42
CA TYR A 24 -1.04 -25.31 -3.42
C TYR A 24 0.35 -24.71 -3.65
N PRO A 25 0.90 -23.95 -2.67
CA PRO A 25 0.29 -23.55 -1.41
C PRO A 25 -0.91 -22.61 -1.60
N LYS A 26 -1.82 -22.55 -0.61
CA LYS A 26 -2.99 -21.65 -0.65
C LYS A 26 -2.57 -20.21 -0.37
N PHE A 27 -3.23 -19.26 -1.01
CA PHE A 27 -3.01 -17.84 -0.78
C PHE A 27 -4.32 -17.03 -0.91
N LEU A 28 -4.32 -15.82 -0.36
CA LEU A 28 -5.38 -14.82 -0.52
C LEU A 28 -4.71 -13.45 -0.61
N SER A 29 -5.18 -12.57 -1.51
CA SER A 29 -4.61 -11.22 -1.65
C SER A 29 -4.99 -10.32 -0.45
N SER A 30 -4.00 -9.66 0.17
CA SER A 30 -4.20 -8.72 1.27
C SER A 30 -5.08 -7.53 0.92
N LYS A 31 -5.22 -7.18 -0.37
CA LYS A 31 -6.13 -6.12 -0.82
C LYS A 31 -7.58 -6.35 -0.39
N TYR A 32 -7.97 -7.61 -0.18
CA TYR A 32 -9.31 -7.95 0.29
C TYR A 32 -9.50 -7.81 1.80
N ILE A 33 -8.44 -7.55 2.58
CA ILE A 33 -8.56 -7.19 4.00
C ILE A 33 -9.31 -5.87 4.15
N TYR A 34 -9.08 -4.91 3.23
CA TYR A 34 -9.58 -3.53 3.25
C TYR A 34 -11.06 -3.41 2.86
N ASP A 35 -11.94 -4.06 3.62
CA ASP A 35 -13.34 -3.64 3.70
C ASP A 35 -13.49 -2.56 4.81
N LYS A 36 -14.71 -2.07 5.04
CA LYS A 36 -14.96 -1.04 6.07
C LYS A 36 -14.42 -1.43 7.46
N ALA A 37 -14.47 -2.71 7.83
CA ALA A 37 -13.96 -3.18 9.11
C ALA A 37 -12.42 -3.29 9.10
N GLY A 38 -11.84 -3.80 8.01
CA GLY A 38 -10.41 -3.86 7.80
C GLY A 38 -9.75 -2.49 7.79
N ASP A 39 -10.35 -1.50 7.12
CA ASP A 39 -9.87 -0.12 7.13
C ASP A 39 -9.78 0.41 8.57
N LYS A 40 -10.80 0.15 9.39
CA LYS A 40 -10.80 0.58 10.79
C LYS A 40 -9.71 -0.13 11.60
N LEU A 41 -9.52 -1.43 11.39
CA LEU A 41 -8.45 -2.19 12.02
C LEU A 41 -7.07 -1.68 11.61
N PHE A 42 -6.86 -1.33 10.34
CA PHE A 42 -5.61 -0.74 9.87
C PHE A 42 -5.34 0.64 10.49
N GLN A 43 -6.38 1.46 10.66
CA GLN A 43 -6.26 2.72 11.40
C GLN A 43 -5.85 2.47 12.86
N ASP A 44 -6.36 1.42 13.50
CA ASP A 44 -5.94 1.05 14.85
C ASP A 44 -4.48 0.57 14.87
N ILE A 45 -4.06 -0.23 13.87
CA ILE A 45 -2.64 -0.64 13.68
C ILE A 45 -1.73 0.57 13.59
N MET A 46 -2.06 1.56 12.76
CA MET A 46 -1.24 2.77 12.58
C MET A 46 -1.10 3.63 13.84
N ASN A 47 -1.92 3.40 14.86
CA ASN A 47 -1.84 4.09 16.15
C ASN A 47 -1.09 3.27 17.23
N MET A 48 -0.70 2.03 16.93
CA MET A 48 0.05 1.18 17.86
C MET A 48 1.51 1.67 18.00
N PRO A 49 2.08 1.66 19.21
CA PRO A 49 3.49 1.97 19.41
C PRO A 49 4.45 1.07 18.61
N GLU A 50 4.08 -0.20 18.42
CA GLU A 50 4.86 -1.21 17.72
C GLU A 50 4.91 -0.94 16.20
N TYR A 51 3.85 -0.36 15.63
CA TYR A 51 3.77 -0.04 14.20
C TYR A 51 4.37 1.34 13.89
N TYR A 52 5.70 1.41 13.91
CA TYR A 52 6.44 2.66 13.78
C TYR A 52 6.29 3.37 12.42
N LEU A 53 6.03 2.64 11.33
CA LEU A 53 6.17 3.11 9.94
C LEU A 53 5.48 4.46 9.69
N THR A 54 4.21 4.56 10.04
CA THR A 54 3.39 5.75 9.76
C THR A 54 3.93 7.00 10.45
N ASN A 55 4.34 6.89 11.71
CA ASN A 55 4.84 8.03 12.47
C ASN A 55 6.28 8.38 12.08
N THR A 56 7.10 7.38 11.74
CA THR A 56 8.46 7.61 11.24
C THR A 56 8.44 8.38 9.93
N GLU A 57 7.67 7.94 8.94
CA GLU A 57 7.56 8.66 7.66
C GLU A 57 6.95 10.05 7.80
N TYR A 58 5.94 10.20 8.68
CA TYR A 58 5.39 11.51 9.02
C TYR A 58 6.47 12.47 9.55
N ALA A 59 7.32 11.99 10.46
CA ALA A 59 8.40 12.80 11.04
C ALA A 59 9.46 13.20 9.99
N ILE A 60 9.81 12.30 9.07
CA ILE A 60 10.73 12.58 7.96
C ILE A 60 10.17 13.71 7.10
N ILE A 61 8.92 13.60 6.67
CA ILE A 61 8.28 14.62 5.81
C ILE A 61 8.19 15.96 6.55
N GLU A 62 7.83 15.95 7.83
CA GLU A 62 7.76 17.17 8.66
C GLU A 62 9.11 17.86 8.80
N GLN A 63 10.18 17.09 9.03
CA GLN A 63 11.54 17.59 9.16
C GLN A 63 12.07 18.17 7.84
N HIS A 64 11.73 17.56 6.71
CA HIS A 64 12.31 17.89 5.40
C HIS A 64 11.39 18.71 4.47
N LYS A 65 10.21 19.14 4.93
CA LYS A 65 9.22 19.85 4.10
C LYS A 65 9.76 21.09 3.38
N ILE A 66 10.73 21.80 3.97
CA ILE A 66 11.35 22.99 3.38
C ILE A 66 12.25 22.58 2.19
N GLN A 67 13.09 21.57 2.38
CA GLN A 67 13.94 21.03 1.32
C GLN A 67 13.09 20.42 0.19
N LEU A 68 12.05 19.67 0.55
CA LEU A 68 11.12 19.08 -0.40
C LEU A 68 10.38 20.15 -1.21
N ALA A 69 9.94 21.25 -0.58
CA ALA A 69 9.36 22.40 -1.29
C ALA A 69 10.30 22.92 -2.37
N HIS A 70 11.56 23.18 -2.02
CA HIS A 70 12.57 23.67 -2.96
C HIS A 70 12.81 22.69 -4.13
N MET A 71 12.92 21.39 -3.84
CA MET A 71 13.11 20.37 -4.87
C MET A 71 11.91 20.26 -5.82
N PHE A 72 10.69 20.29 -5.26
CA PHE A 72 9.45 20.11 -6.00
C PHE A 72 9.09 21.34 -6.83
N SER A 73 9.41 22.55 -6.35
CA SER A 73 9.16 23.80 -7.06
C SER A 73 10.35 24.34 -7.87
N CYS A 74 11.41 23.53 -8.07
CA CYS A 74 12.57 23.94 -8.86
C CYS A 74 12.14 24.45 -10.25
N GLY A 75 12.70 25.61 -10.65
CA GLY A 75 12.35 26.30 -11.90
C GLY A 75 11.13 27.23 -11.81
N ASN A 76 10.46 27.32 -10.65
CA ASN A 76 9.24 28.13 -10.44
C ASN A 76 8.10 27.82 -11.43
N LEU A 77 8.09 26.61 -11.99
CA LEU A 77 7.02 26.14 -12.87
C LEU A 77 5.88 25.54 -12.04
N PRO A 78 4.63 25.67 -12.50
CA PRO A 78 3.51 24.96 -11.90
C PRO A 78 3.75 23.44 -11.93
N PHE A 79 3.33 22.75 -10.87
CA PHE A 79 3.45 21.29 -10.82
C PHE A 79 2.21 20.59 -10.27
N HIS A 80 2.05 19.33 -10.63
CA HIS A 80 1.02 18.45 -10.10
C HIS A 80 1.62 17.56 -9.01
N LEU A 81 1.10 17.68 -7.79
CA LEU A 81 1.45 16.79 -6.69
C LEU A 81 0.47 15.62 -6.69
N ILE A 82 0.91 14.49 -7.21
CA ILE A 82 0.07 13.29 -7.40
C ILE A 82 0.40 12.31 -6.28
N GLU A 83 -0.60 11.88 -5.50
CA GLU A 83 -0.39 10.87 -4.47
C GLU A 83 -1.11 9.58 -4.85
N MET A 84 -0.35 8.50 -5.01
CA MET A 84 -0.86 7.17 -5.33
C MET A 84 -1.24 6.44 -4.03
N GLY A 85 -2.54 6.25 -3.79
CA GLY A 85 -3.05 5.63 -2.57
C GLY A 85 -3.09 6.63 -1.41
N ALA A 86 -3.82 7.74 -1.63
CA ALA A 86 -3.79 8.87 -0.70
C ALA A 86 -4.44 8.59 0.66
N GLY A 87 -5.42 7.68 0.75
CA GLY A 87 -6.10 7.39 2.01
C GLY A 87 -6.66 8.64 2.69
N ASP A 88 -6.28 8.89 3.94
CA ASP A 88 -6.67 10.07 4.72
C ASP A 88 -5.77 11.31 4.51
N GLY A 89 -4.71 11.16 3.71
CA GLY A 89 -3.72 12.19 3.39
C GLY A 89 -2.92 12.69 4.59
N LYS A 90 -2.89 11.97 5.74
CA LYS A 90 -2.29 12.45 7.00
C LYS A 90 -0.87 12.98 6.82
N LYS A 91 -0.04 12.24 6.08
CA LYS A 91 1.37 12.59 5.79
C LYS A 91 1.46 13.75 4.80
N THR A 92 0.75 13.64 3.68
CA THR A 92 0.81 14.61 2.58
C THR A 92 0.30 15.99 2.99
N LYS A 93 -0.66 16.06 3.92
CA LYS A 93 -1.14 17.32 4.50
C LYS A 93 -0.03 18.20 5.09
N ILE A 94 1.11 17.63 5.52
CA ILE A 94 2.29 18.41 5.92
C ILE A 94 2.77 19.29 4.76
N LEU A 95 3.02 18.65 3.61
CA LEU A 95 3.51 19.31 2.40
C LEU A 95 2.45 20.28 1.86
N LEU A 96 1.19 19.86 1.80
CA LEU A 96 0.10 20.70 1.29
C LEU A 96 -0.03 22.01 2.09
N ARG A 97 0.04 21.94 3.42
CA ARG A 97 0.02 23.13 4.28
C ARG A 97 1.22 24.02 4.01
N HIS A 98 2.41 23.44 3.96
CA HIS A 98 3.65 24.19 3.76
C HIS A 98 3.67 24.86 2.37
N PHE A 99 3.35 24.13 1.30
CA PHE A 99 3.34 24.64 -0.07
C PHE A 99 2.29 25.75 -0.25
N THR A 100 1.11 25.59 0.34
CA THR A 100 0.06 26.63 0.32
C THR A 100 0.49 27.89 1.06
N GLN A 101 1.19 27.76 2.20
CA GLN A 101 1.71 28.90 2.96
C GLN A 101 2.82 29.66 2.20
N GLN A 102 3.63 28.94 1.42
CA GLN A 102 4.67 29.52 0.55
C GLN A 102 4.12 30.06 -0.78
N ASN A 103 2.81 29.94 -1.03
CA ASN A 103 2.16 30.31 -2.30
C ASN A 103 2.81 29.64 -3.53
N LEU A 104 3.23 28.39 -3.40
CA LEU A 104 3.68 27.61 -4.55
C LEU A 104 2.49 27.38 -5.51
N ASP A 105 2.75 27.40 -6.82
CA ASP A 105 1.72 27.10 -7.82
C ASP A 105 1.68 25.58 -8.06
N PHE A 106 0.73 24.91 -7.41
CA PHE A 106 0.57 23.48 -7.54
C PHE A 106 -0.89 23.05 -7.45
N THR A 107 -1.18 21.88 -8.03
CA THR A 107 -2.48 21.21 -7.91
C THR A 107 -2.27 19.85 -7.24
N PHE A 108 -3.01 19.59 -6.16
CA PHE A 108 -2.97 18.29 -5.48
C PHE A 108 -3.94 17.30 -6.14
N ARG A 109 -3.41 16.15 -6.55
CA ARG A 109 -4.15 15.09 -7.26
C ARG A 109 -4.08 13.77 -6.51
N PRO A 110 -4.92 13.54 -5.48
CA PRO A 110 -4.96 12.26 -4.79
C PRO A 110 -5.62 11.20 -5.67
N ILE A 111 -4.97 10.04 -5.80
CA ILE A 111 -5.48 8.86 -6.48
C ILE A 111 -5.85 7.81 -5.42
N ASP A 112 -7.07 7.28 -5.50
CA ASP A 112 -7.51 6.17 -4.66
C ASP A 112 -8.57 5.33 -5.38
N ILE A 113 -8.65 4.04 -5.05
CA ILE A 113 -9.69 3.15 -5.56
C ILE A 113 -11.02 3.43 -4.83
N SER A 114 -10.94 3.84 -3.56
CA SER A 114 -12.09 4.11 -2.70
C SER A 114 -12.61 5.54 -2.89
N GLN A 115 -13.78 5.67 -3.53
CA GLN A 115 -14.46 6.97 -3.63
C GLN A 115 -14.74 7.57 -2.25
N ASN A 116 -15.12 6.73 -1.28
CA ASN A 116 -15.38 7.17 0.09
C ASN A 116 -14.12 7.78 0.74
N ALA A 117 -12.93 7.21 0.50
CA ALA A 117 -11.68 7.78 1.01
C ALA A 117 -11.43 9.17 0.39
N LEU A 118 -11.59 9.32 -0.92
CA LEU A 118 -11.43 10.59 -1.63
C LEU A 118 -12.42 11.67 -1.16
N ASP A 119 -13.67 11.30 -0.90
CA ASP A 119 -14.70 12.23 -0.41
C ASP A 119 -14.35 12.75 1.00
N GLN A 120 -13.97 11.84 1.91
CA GLN A 120 -13.55 12.22 3.25
C GLN A 120 -12.28 13.08 3.24
N LEU A 121 -11.31 12.74 2.39
CA LEU A 121 -10.09 13.52 2.20
C LEU A 121 -10.41 14.95 1.76
N GLN A 122 -11.27 15.12 0.74
CA GLN A 122 -11.68 16.45 0.25
C GLN A 122 -12.39 17.27 1.31
N ILE A 123 -13.32 16.69 2.07
CA ILE A 123 -14.03 17.38 3.17
C ILE A 123 -13.00 17.90 4.19
N ASN A 124 -12.05 17.04 4.57
CA ASN A 124 -11.01 17.41 5.53
C ASN A 124 -10.07 18.48 4.98
N LEU A 125 -9.62 18.37 3.72
CA LEU A 125 -8.75 19.36 3.08
C LEU A 125 -9.44 20.72 2.93
N LYS A 126 -10.71 20.76 2.53
CA LYS A 126 -11.47 22.02 2.41
C LYS A 126 -11.60 22.74 3.76
N ARG A 127 -11.73 21.98 4.85
CA ARG A 127 -11.77 22.53 6.22
C ARG A 127 -10.40 22.98 6.71
N GLU A 128 -9.37 22.18 6.46
CA GLU A 128 -8.02 22.38 7.02
C GLU A 128 -7.13 23.32 6.19
N ILE A 129 -7.32 23.34 4.86
CA ILE A 129 -6.50 24.08 3.89
C ILE A 129 -7.42 24.68 2.80
N PRO A 130 -8.28 25.68 3.12
CA PRO A 130 -9.36 26.12 2.22
C PRO A 130 -8.91 26.70 0.87
N ARG A 131 -7.64 27.10 0.75
CA ARG A 131 -7.05 27.67 -0.49
C ARG A 131 -6.43 26.61 -1.40
N LEU A 132 -6.36 25.35 -0.98
CA LEU A 132 -5.74 24.28 -1.74
C LEU A 132 -6.55 23.97 -3.00
N ARG A 133 -5.88 23.94 -4.17
CA ARG A 133 -6.45 23.35 -5.38
C ARG A 133 -6.32 21.83 -5.29
N THR A 134 -7.44 21.12 -5.38
CA THR A 134 -7.48 19.66 -5.30
C THR A 134 -8.34 19.08 -6.42
N GLU A 135 -7.79 18.09 -7.12
CA GLU A 135 -8.44 17.37 -8.21
C GLU A 135 -8.35 15.87 -7.92
N PRO A 136 -9.33 15.29 -7.19
CA PRO A 136 -9.33 13.88 -6.81
C PRO A 136 -9.55 12.98 -8.03
N LEU A 137 -8.92 11.82 -8.04
CA LEU A 137 -9.00 10.88 -9.15
C LEU A 137 -9.30 9.47 -8.65
N GLN A 138 -10.49 8.99 -8.96
CA GLN A 138 -10.90 7.63 -8.60
C GLN A 138 -10.40 6.62 -9.64
N GLY A 139 -9.72 5.57 -9.18
CA GLY A 139 -9.38 4.42 -10.02
C GLY A 139 -8.09 3.72 -9.61
N ASN A 140 -7.70 2.75 -10.44
CA ASN A 140 -6.37 2.15 -10.34
C ASN A 140 -5.31 3.22 -10.70
N TYR A 141 -4.18 3.17 -10.02
CA TYR A 141 -2.99 3.98 -10.22
C TYR A 141 -2.66 4.25 -11.69
N PHE A 142 -2.37 3.23 -12.49
CA PHE A 142 -1.87 3.42 -13.86
C PHE A 142 -2.96 3.84 -14.85
N GLU A 143 -4.19 3.33 -14.67
CA GLU A 143 -5.33 3.78 -15.46
C GLU A 143 -5.59 5.27 -15.26
N THR A 144 -5.39 5.75 -14.03
CA THR A 144 -5.56 7.14 -13.65
C THR A 144 -4.42 8.02 -14.17
N LEU A 145 -3.16 7.57 -14.01
CA LEU A 145 -2.00 8.26 -14.58
C LEU A 145 -2.12 8.42 -16.11
N ARG A 146 -2.62 7.41 -16.81
CA ARG A 146 -2.87 7.46 -18.26
C ARG A 146 -3.92 8.50 -18.65
N LYS A 147 -4.99 8.64 -17.85
CA LYS A 147 -6.08 9.60 -18.13
C LYS A 147 -5.64 11.06 -18.00
N LEU A 148 -4.59 11.32 -17.24
CA LEU A 148 -4.19 12.68 -16.93
C LEU A 148 -3.58 13.47 -18.10
N ASN A 149 -3.37 12.84 -19.28
CA ASN A 149 -3.04 13.48 -20.57
C ASN A 149 -2.23 14.78 -20.41
N PHE A 150 -1.11 14.69 -19.68
CA PHE A 150 -0.38 15.88 -19.29
C PHE A 150 0.24 16.51 -20.53
N ASN A 151 -0.01 17.81 -20.72
CA ASN A 151 0.79 18.60 -21.65
C ASN A 151 2.26 18.52 -21.21
N THR A 152 3.18 18.50 -22.17
CA THR A 152 4.63 18.36 -21.93
C THR A 152 5.24 19.50 -21.10
N GLU A 153 4.47 20.55 -20.83
CA GLU A 153 4.89 21.74 -20.08
C GLU A 153 4.60 21.66 -18.57
N GLU A 154 3.82 20.68 -18.11
CA GLU A 154 3.42 20.59 -16.69
C GLU A 154 4.20 19.50 -15.94
N ARG A 155 5.01 19.92 -14.96
CA ARG A 155 5.84 19.03 -14.14
C ARG A 155 5.00 18.20 -13.17
N LYS A 156 5.40 16.97 -12.90
CA LYS A 156 4.76 16.07 -11.94
C LYS A 156 5.70 15.73 -10.79
N VAL A 157 5.13 15.69 -9.60
CA VAL A 157 5.74 15.09 -8.42
C VAL A 157 4.83 13.99 -7.94
N ILE A 158 5.25 12.75 -8.12
CA ILE A 158 4.49 11.54 -7.80
C ILE A 158 4.93 11.06 -6.41
N LEU A 159 3.99 10.91 -5.49
CA LEU A 159 4.19 10.40 -4.14
C LEU A 159 3.67 8.96 -4.04
N PHE A 160 4.48 8.05 -3.53
CA PHE A 160 4.05 6.70 -3.16
C PHE A 160 4.55 6.37 -1.76
N LEU A 161 3.70 6.63 -0.76
CA LEU A 161 4.10 6.68 0.65
C LEU A 161 3.68 5.41 1.39
N GLY A 162 4.20 5.25 2.62
CA GLY A 162 3.78 4.21 3.57
C GLY A 162 4.37 2.83 3.30
N SER A 163 5.44 2.75 2.51
CA SER A 163 6.10 1.49 2.14
C SER A 163 5.14 0.52 1.46
N ASN A 164 4.12 1.03 0.77
CA ASN A 164 3.19 0.25 -0.03
C ASN A 164 3.91 -0.51 -1.17
N ILE A 165 5.05 -0.01 -1.65
CA ILE A 165 5.92 -0.75 -2.58
C ILE A 165 6.39 -2.08 -1.99
N GLY A 166 6.49 -2.18 -0.67
CA GLY A 166 6.83 -3.41 0.04
C GLY A 166 5.80 -4.52 -0.12
N ASN A 167 4.57 -4.19 -0.53
CA ASN A 167 3.53 -5.20 -0.78
C ASN A 167 3.72 -5.95 -2.11
N LEU A 168 4.79 -5.61 -2.84
CA LEU A 168 5.19 -6.22 -4.10
C LEU A 168 6.46 -7.04 -3.87
N CYS A 169 6.57 -8.21 -4.50
CA CYS A 169 7.88 -8.83 -4.64
C CYS A 169 8.78 -7.96 -5.53
N HIS A 170 10.09 -8.22 -5.53
CA HIS A 170 11.03 -7.36 -6.25
C HIS A 170 10.75 -7.27 -7.76
N GLU A 171 10.32 -8.37 -8.40
CA GLU A 171 9.95 -8.37 -9.82
C GLU A 171 8.73 -7.46 -10.08
N GLU A 172 7.68 -7.61 -9.27
CA GLU A 172 6.49 -6.76 -9.33
C GLU A 172 6.81 -5.28 -9.02
N ALA A 173 7.75 -5.02 -8.11
CA ALA A 173 8.19 -3.66 -7.78
C ALA A 173 8.94 -3.02 -8.95
N ILE A 174 9.77 -3.77 -9.68
CA ILE A 174 10.44 -3.31 -10.90
C ILE A 174 9.40 -3.00 -11.99
N ASP A 175 8.43 -3.88 -12.20
CA ASP A 175 7.36 -3.67 -13.19
C ASP A 175 6.52 -2.43 -12.82
N PHE A 176 6.24 -2.24 -11.54
CA PHE A 176 5.52 -1.08 -11.03
C PHE A 176 6.31 0.22 -11.25
N LEU A 177 7.58 0.25 -10.85
CA LEU A 177 8.44 1.42 -11.02
C LEU A 177 8.69 1.75 -12.49
N SER A 178 8.87 0.73 -13.34
CA SER A 178 9.04 0.89 -14.79
C SER A 178 7.81 1.53 -15.43
N GLN A 179 6.60 1.09 -15.04
CA GLN A 179 5.38 1.73 -15.50
C GLN A 179 5.28 3.19 -15.04
N ILE A 180 5.65 3.53 -13.80
CA ILE A 180 5.70 4.94 -13.37
C ILE A 180 6.68 5.73 -14.25
N GLN A 181 7.87 5.18 -14.49
CA GLN A 181 8.92 5.80 -15.28
C GLN A 181 8.47 6.10 -16.73
N GLU A 182 7.63 5.25 -17.32
CA GLU A 182 7.05 5.49 -18.65
C GLU A 182 6.16 6.74 -18.69
N TYR A 183 5.44 7.02 -17.60
CA TYR A 183 4.61 8.23 -17.47
C TYR A 183 5.39 9.47 -17.05
N MET A 184 6.65 9.32 -16.61
CA MET A 184 7.51 10.42 -16.21
C MET A 184 8.18 11.10 -17.43
N GLN A 185 8.15 12.42 -17.41
CA GLN A 185 8.97 13.33 -18.20
C GLN A 185 10.32 13.57 -17.49
N PRO A 186 11.34 14.10 -18.20
CA PRO A 186 12.69 14.25 -17.65
C PRO A 186 12.79 15.08 -16.36
N GLU A 187 11.91 16.06 -16.17
CA GLU A 187 11.90 16.92 -14.97
C GLU A 187 10.97 16.44 -13.86
N ASP A 188 10.21 15.37 -14.09
CA ASP A 188 9.32 14.82 -13.08
C ASP A 188 10.11 14.18 -11.94
N LEU A 189 9.49 14.17 -10.77
CA LEU A 189 10.01 13.56 -9.58
C LEU A 189 9.10 12.44 -9.11
N LEU A 190 9.72 11.40 -8.57
CA LEU A 190 9.05 10.32 -7.89
C LEU A 190 9.60 10.22 -6.46
N PHE A 191 8.73 10.30 -5.46
CA PHE A 191 9.09 10.30 -4.06
C PHE A 191 8.42 9.12 -3.37
N ILE A 192 9.22 8.14 -2.95
CA ILE A 192 8.72 6.87 -2.44
C ILE A 192 9.25 6.61 -1.04
N GLY A 193 8.39 6.15 -0.15
CA GLY A 193 8.77 5.64 1.17
C GLY A 193 9.08 4.16 1.16
N PHE A 194 10.19 3.77 1.80
CA PHE A 194 10.65 2.41 1.96
C PHE A 194 10.97 2.12 3.42
N ASP A 195 10.30 1.14 4.00
CA ASP A 195 10.65 0.61 5.31
C ASP A 195 11.96 -0.18 5.24
N GLN A 196 12.92 0.13 6.11
CA GLN A 196 14.29 -0.38 5.99
C GLN A 196 14.47 -1.75 6.67
N LYS A 197 15.44 -2.54 6.22
CA LYS A 197 15.91 -3.72 6.98
C LYS A 197 16.50 -3.25 8.30
N LYS A 198 16.10 -3.90 9.40
CA LYS A 198 16.50 -3.56 10.77
C LYS A 198 16.41 -4.80 11.67
N ASN A 199 16.49 -4.59 12.99
CA ASN A 199 16.29 -5.65 13.96
C ASN A 199 15.03 -6.49 13.61
N PRO A 200 15.17 -7.80 13.37
CA PRO A 200 14.07 -8.72 13.07
C PRO A 200 12.91 -8.63 14.06
N GLU A 201 13.21 -8.49 15.35
CA GLU A 201 12.19 -8.42 16.40
C GLU A 201 11.37 -7.14 16.32
N THR A 202 12.00 -6.02 15.96
CA THR A 202 11.28 -4.75 15.73
C THR A 202 10.30 -4.86 14.56
N ILE A 203 10.68 -5.56 13.50
CA ILE A 203 9.78 -5.81 12.37
C ILE A 203 8.68 -6.77 12.79
N LEU A 204 9.01 -7.91 13.39
CA LEU A 204 8.01 -8.87 13.85
C LEU A 204 6.99 -8.25 14.80
N ASN A 205 7.41 -7.43 15.76
CA ASN A 205 6.49 -6.76 16.70
C ASN A 205 5.54 -5.79 16.00
N ALA A 206 5.97 -5.14 14.91
CA ALA A 206 5.10 -4.27 14.13
C ALA A 206 3.97 -5.04 13.41
N TYR A 207 4.20 -6.29 13.04
CA TYR A 207 3.24 -7.11 12.29
C TYR A 207 2.54 -8.19 13.14
N ASN A 208 3.04 -8.46 14.36
CA ASN A 208 2.52 -9.47 15.27
C ASN A 208 2.41 -8.89 16.69
N ASP A 209 1.63 -7.82 16.80
CA ASP A 209 1.42 -7.10 18.07
C ASP A 209 0.76 -7.99 19.14
N GLU A 210 1.19 -7.80 20.40
CA GLU A 210 0.68 -8.59 21.52
C GLU A 210 -0.83 -8.34 21.79
N THR A 211 -1.36 -7.20 21.36
CA THR A 211 -2.78 -6.85 21.55
C THR A 211 -3.71 -7.57 20.58
N GLY A 212 -3.15 -8.24 19.56
CA GLY A 212 -3.85 -9.03 18.56
C GLY A 212 -4.67 -8.20 17.57
N ILE A 213 -4.36 -6.91 17.40
CA ILE A 213 -5.04 -6.05 16.42
C ILE A 213 -4.67 -6.48 15.00
N THR A 214 -3.38 -6.74 14.72
CA THR A 214 -2.91 -7.22 13.42
C THR A 214 -3.42 -8.63 13.12
N ALA A 215 -3.52 -9.47 14.15
CA ALA A 215 -4.16 -10.78 14.02
C ALA A 215 -5.64 -10.67 13.61
N LYS A 216 -6.39 -9.72 14.17
CA LYS A 216 -7.79 -9.44 13.76
C LYS A 216 -7.85 -8.89 12.35
N PHE A 217 -6.93 -7.98 11.98
CA PHE A 217 -6.81 -7.42 10.64
C PHE A 217 -6.60 -8.52 9.59
N ASN A 218 -5.60 -9.38 9.76
CA ASN A 218 -5.35 -10.47 8.82
C ASN A 218 -6.55 -11.45 8.73
N LYS A 219 -7.11 -11.86 9.88
CA LYS A 219 -8.28 -12.74 9.93
C LYS A 219 -9.54 -12.14 9.30
N ASN A 220 -9.61 -10.82 9.13
CA ASN A 220 -10.74 -10.14 8.49
C ASN A 220 -10.97 -10.64 7.05
N LEU A 221 -9.95 -11.17 6.36
CA LEU A 221 -10.13 -11.86 5.08
C LEU A 221 -11.18 -12.96 5.15
N LEU A 222 -11.07 -13.83 6.15
CA LEU A 222 -11.99 -14.94 6.32
C LEU A 222 -13.38 -14.46 6.76
N VAL A 223 -13.45 -13.40 7.57
CA VAL A 223 -14.72 -12.76 7.98
C VAL A 223 -15.44 -12.19 6.75
N ARG A 224 -14.70 -11.51 5.87
CA ARG A 224 -15.24 -10.95 4.63
C ARG A 224 -15.71 -12.05 3.68
N ILE A 225 -14.94 -13.12 3.50
CA ILE A 225 -15.34 -14.27 2.69
C ILE A 225 -16.62 -14.92 3.25
N ASN A 226 -16.72 -15.11 4.57
CA ASN A 226 -17.94 -15.62 5.19
C ASN A 226 -19.15 -14.72 4.89
N LYS A 227 -18.99 -13.41 5.01
CA LYS A 227 -20.07 -12.44 4.84
C LYS A 227 -20.50 -12.26 3.38
N GLU A 228 -19.55 -12.12 2.46
CA GLU A 228 -19.82 -11.75 1.07
C GLU A 228 -20.01 -12.96 0.14
N LEU A 229 -19.39 -14.11 0.47
CA LEU A 229 -19.43 -15.32 -0.35
C LEU A 229 -20.18 -16.48 0.32
N ASP A 230 -20.85 -16.21 1.45
CA ASP A 230 -21.62 -17.19 2.23
C ASP A 230 -20.79 -18.44 2.54
N ALA A 231 -19.62 -18.20 3.14
CA ALA A 231 -18.69 -19.22 3.60
C ALA A 231 -18.83 -19.49 5.10
N ASN A 232 -18.30 -20.62 5.53
CA ASN A 232 -18.36 -21.08 6.92
C ASN A 232 -16.98 -21.26 7.59
N PHE A 233 -16.00 -20.40 7.28
CA PHE A 233 -14.73 -20.40 8.00
C PHE A 233 -14.96 -20.22 9.51
N ASN A 234 -14.45 -21.15 10.32
CA ASN A 234 -14.31 -20.93 11.75
C ASN A 234 -13.03 -20.12 12.01
N ILE A 235 -13.20 -18.81 12.20
CA ILE A 235 -12.11 -17.83 12.35
C ILE A 235 -11.16 -18.17 13.51
N ASP A 236 -11.69 -18.74 14.59
CA ASP A 236 -10.92 -19.12 15.76
C ASP A 236 -10.04 -20.34 15.51
N CYS A 237 -10.31 -21.13 14.47
CA CYS A 237 -9.46 -22.25 14.06
C CYS A 237 -8.21 -21.81 13.29
N PHE A 238 -8.11 -20.55 12.87
CA PHE A 238 -6.95 -20.02 12.16
C PHE A 238 -6.07 -19.18 13.09
N LYS A 239 -4.77 -19.42 13.08
CA LYS A 239 -3.77 -18.66 13.81
C LYS A 239 -3.11 -17.67 12.85
N HIS A 240 -3.02 -16.41 13.26
CA HIS A 240 -2.18 -15.42 12.59
C HIS A 240 -0.71 -15.76 12.86
N TRP A 241 0.10 -15.78 11.81
CA TRP A 241 1.50 -16.17 11.89
C TRP A 241 2.36 -15.32 10.95
N GLU A 242 3.16 -14.46 11.55
CA GLU A 242 4.13 -13.63 10.84
C GLU A 242 5.51 -14.26 10.85
N VAL A 243 6.22 -14.10 9.74
CA VAL A 243 7.64 -14.42 9.65
C VAL A 243 8.37 -13.25 9.03
N TYR A 244 9.62 -13.07 9.43
CA TYR A 244 10.52 -12.13 8.79
C TYR A 244 11.84 -12.83 8.50
N ASP A 245 12.25 -12.78 7.24
CA ASP A 245 13.55 -13.25 6.80
C ASP A 245 14.50 -12.06 6.68
N PRO A 246 15.50 -11.92 7.57
CA PRO A 246 16.43 -10.79 7.55
C PRO A 246 17.40 -10.80 6.37
N GLU A 247 17.64 -11.94 5.72
CA GLU A 247 18.53 -12.01 4.56
C GLU A 247 17.86 -11.35 3.35
N THR A 248 16.63 -11.78 3.07
CA THR A 248 15.84 -11.24 1.95
C THR A 248 15.21 -9.90 2.29
N GLY A 249 14.95 -9.62 3.58
CA GLY A 249 14.16 -8.48 4.03
C GLY A 249 12.65 -8.72 3.91
N THR A 250 12.21 -9.95 3.69
CA THR A 250 10.80 -10.24 3.44
C THR A 250 10.06 -10.56 4.72
N ALA A 251 9.09 -9.72 5.08
CA ALA A 251 8.03 -10.10 6.02
C ALA A 251 6.89 -10.80 5.27
N LYS A 252 6.38 -11.91 5.81
CA LYS A 252 5.22 -12.61 5.27
C LYS A 252 4.21 -12.92 6.35
N SER A 253 2.95 -12.75 5.96
CA SER A 253 1.79 -12.99 6.80
C SER A 253 1.06 -14.25 6.37
N TYR A 254 0.64 -15.04 7.36
CA TYR A 254 -0.11 -16.27 7.13
C TYR A 254 -1.31 -16.42 8.07
N LEU A 255 -2.32 -17.12 7.58
CA LEU A 255 -3.34 -17.77 8.39
C LEU A 255 -3.09 -19.27 8.42
N VAL A 256 -2.88 -19.83 9.61
CA VAL A 256 -2.51 -21.24 9.81
C VAL A 256 -3.65 -22.00 10.47
N ALA A 257 -4.17 -23.04 9.82
CA ALA A 257 -5.22 -23.87 10.39
C ALA A 257 -4.70 -24.68 11.59
N LYS A 258 -5.22 -24.46 12.81
CA LYS A 258 -4.77 -25.15 14.03
C LYS A 258 -5.17 -26.63 14.10
N SER A 259 -6.16 -27.02 13.30
CA SER A 259 -6.70 -28.39 13.21
C SER A 259 -7.34 -28.58 11.84
N PRO A 260 -7.61 -29.82 11.39
CA PRO A 260 -8.22 -30.03 10.09
C PRO A 260 -9.55 -29.28 9.96
N GLN A 261 -9.71 -28.49 8.91
CA GLN A 261 -10.94 -27.72 8.64
C GLN A 261 -11.58 -28.19 7.35
N LYS A 262 -12.91 -28.16 7.30
CA LYS A 262 -13.68 -28.27 6.06
C LYS A 262 -14.50 -26.99 5.92
N VAL A 263 -14.28 -26.28 4.83
CA VAL A 263 -14.95 -25.03 4.52
C VAL A 263 -15.77 -25.23 3.26
N PHE A 264 -17.01 -24.78 3.29
CA PHE A 264 -17.87 -24.66 2.13
C PHE A 264 -18.11 -23.18 1.86
N ILE A 265 -17.90 -22.76 0.61
CA ILE A 265 -18.16 -21.41 0.14
C ILE A 265 -19.35 -21.49 -0.81
N GLN A 266 -20.54 -21.19 -0.32
CA GLN A 266 -21.80 -21.39 -1.05
C GLN A 266 -21.81 -20.62 -2.37
N ALA A 267 -21.34 -19.37 -2.39
CA ALA A 267 -21.34 -18.55 -3.61
C ALA A 267 -20.43 -19.08 -4.72
N LEU A 268 -19.52 -20.01 -4.41
CA LEU A 268 -18.59 -20.63 -5.35
C LEU A 268 -18.87 -22.12 -5.58
N ASP A 269 -19.86 -22.71 -4.90
CA ASP A 269 -20.06 -24.17 -4.81
C ASP A 269 -18.74 -24.92 -4.52
N LEU A 270 -17.93 -24.36 -3.61
CA LEU A 270 -16.54 -24.77 -3.41
C LEU A 270 -16.34 -25.40 -2.04
N HIS A 271 -15.87 -26.64 -2.02
CA HIS A 271 -15.41 -27.33 -0.82
C HIS A 271 -13.88 -27.27 -0.71
N ILE A 272 -13.39 -26.64 0.35
CA ILE A 272 -11.96 -26.59 0.67
C ILE A 272 -11.71 -27.40 1.94
N SER A 273 -10.61 -28.15 1.93
CA SER A 273 -10.10 -28.82 3.13
C SER A 273 -8.74 -28.27 3.49
N PHE A 274 -8.50 -28.15 4.79
CA PHE A 274 -7.21 -27.80 5.36
C PHE A 274 -6.75 -28.94 6.26
N LYS A 275 -5.47 -29.31 6.17
CA LYS A 275 -4.80 -30.14 7.18
C LYS A 275 -4.48 -29.29 8.41
N ALA A 276 -4.21 -29.94 9.54
CA ALA A 276 -3.60 -29.24 10.67
C ALA A 276 -2.26 -28.63 10.23
N TRP A 277 -2.05 -27.38 10.63
CA TRP A 277 -0.89 -26.54 10.32
C TRP A 277 -0.72 -26.18 8.85
N GLU A 278 -1.75 -26.37 8.02
CA GLU A 278 -1.77 -25.87 6.65
C GLU A 278 -1.94 -24.35 6.64
N THR A 279 -1.24 -23.68 5.72
CA THR A 279 -1.16 -22.22 5.66
C THR A 279 -1.98 -21.65 4.50
N ILE A 280 -2.46 -20.42 4.70
CA ILE A 280 -2.88 -19.50 3.66
C ILE A 280 -1.93 -18.32 3.73
N HIS A 281 -1.15 -18.08 2.68
CA HIS A 281 -0.35 -16.86 2.58
C HIS A 281 -1.27 -15.66 2.31
N THR A 282 -1.11 -14.57 3.06
CA THR A 282 -2.04 -13.42 2.98
C THR A 282 -1.38 -12.13 2.55
N GLU A 283 -0.13 -11.89 2.92
CA GLU A 283 0.55 -10.62 2.64
C GLU A 283 2.06 -10.80 2.62
N ILE A 284 2.72 -9.97 1.80
CA ILE A 284 4.15 -9.74 1.83
C ILE A 284 4.40 -8.27 2.21
N SER A 285 5.46 -8.01 2.95
CA SER A 285 5.97 -6.66 3.17
C SER A 285 7.49 -6.66 3.13
N GLN A 286 8.05 -6.26 1.99
CA GLN A 286 9.49 -6.15 1.79
C GLN A 286 10.07 -4.98 2.60
N LYS A 287 11.28 -5.23 3.10
CA LYS A 287 12.13 -4.28 3.81
C LYS A 287 13.41 -4.13 3.02
N TYR A 288 13.86 -2.89 2.91
CA TYR A 288 14.87 -2.51 1.93
C TYR A 288 16.15 -2.04 2.60
N ASP A 289 17.26 -2.16 1.89
CA ASP A 289 18.48 -1.43 2.17
C ASP A 289 18.81 -0.56 0.95
N ASP A 290 19.73 0.39 1.12
CA ASP A 290 20.12 1.32 0.05
C ASP A 290 20.56 0.59 -1.22
N ARG A 291 21.25 -0.55 -1.10
CA ARG A 291 21.69 -1.34 -2.25
C ARG A 291 20.51 -1.92 -3.03
N THR A 292 19.50 -2.41 -2.32
CA THR A 292 18.28 -2.94 -2.93
C THR A 292 17.49 -1.82 -3.62
N VAL A 293 17.36 -0.64 -3.01
CA VAL A 293 16.67 0.50 -3.60
C VAL A 293 17.37 0.99 -4.87
N GLN A 294 18.70 1.09 -4.84
CA GLN A 294 19.49 1.46 -6.01
C GLN A 294 19.34 0.44 -7.14
N TRP A 295 19.40 -0.85 -6.82
CA TRP A 295 19.16 -1.90 -7.81
C TRP A 295 17.76 -1.81 -8.43
N LEU A 296 16.71 -1.62 -7.63
CA LEU A 296 15.34 -1.41 -8.15
C LEU A 296 15.27 -0.20 -9.09
N ALA A 297 15.93 0.90 -8.73
CA ALA A 297 15.99 2.10 -9.56
C ALA A 297 16.65 1.80 -10.92
N GLU A 298 17.81 1.15 -10.91
CA GLU A 298 18.56 0.76 -12.12
C GLU A 298 17.73 -0.16 -13.03
N GLN A 299 17.10 -1.20 -12.46
CA GLN A 299 16.25 -2.11 -13.22
C GLN A 299 15.03 -1.43 -13.84
N SER A 300 14.61 -0.29 -13.27
CA SER A 300 13.41 0.45 -13.68
C SER A 300 13.73 1.72 -14.48
N ASN A 301 14.98 1.92 -14.93
CA ASN A 301 15.45 3.13 -15.62
C ASN A 301 15.17 4.43 -14.85
N LEU A 302 15.33 4.37 -13.53
CA LEU A 302 15.26 5.48 -12.59
C LEU A 302 16.63 5.69 -11.93
N THR A 303 16.87 6.92 -11.48
CA THR A 303 18.06 7.30 -10.70
C THR A 303 17.61 7.90 -9.38
N VAL A 304 18.16 7.40 -8.26
CA VAL A 304 18.01 8.03 -6.94
C VAL A 304 18.85 9.30 -6.90
N ILE A 305 18.23 10.44 -6.64
CA ILE A 305 18.89 11.75 -6.60
C ILE A 305 18.99 12.35 -5.20
N ASP A 306 18.19 11.88 -4.25
CA ASP A 306 18.23 12.31 -2.84
C ASP A 306 17.56 11.26 -1.93
N GLU A 307 17.86 11.32 -0.64
CA GLU A 307 17.24 10.46 0.38
C GLU A 307 17.01 11.19 1.70
N TYR A 308 15.93 10.82 2.38
CA TYR A 308 15.51 11.42 3.65
C TYR A 308 15.17 10.30 4.63
N SER A 309 15.77 10.34 5.81
CA SER A 309 15.70 9.24 6.77
C SER A 309 15.40 9.76 8.17
N ASP A 310 14.79 8.92 9.00
CA ASP A 310 14.68 9.21 10.43
C ASP A 310 16.02 8.97 11.14
N PRO A 311 16.24 9.56 12.34
CA PRO A 311 17.50 9.39 13.06
C PRO A 311 17.89 7.93 13.37
N LYS A 312 16.92 7.00 13.45
CA LYS A 312 17.20 5.57 13.69
C LYS A 312 17.46 4.79 12.41
N GLN A 313 17.32 5.40 11.23
CA GLN A 313 17.42 4.74 9.92
C GLN A 313 16.40 3.60 9.76
N PHE A 314 15.24 3.75 10.39
CA PHE A 314 14.18 2.75 10.33
C PHE A 314 13.38 2.86 9.04
N TYR A 315 13.27 4.06 8.49
CA TYR A 315 12.49 4.34 7.31
C TYR A 315 13.21 5.37 6.47
N LYS A 316 13.15 5.23 5.15
CA LYS A 316 13.71 6.21 4.22
C LYS A 316 12.70 6.57 3.14
N ASN A 317 12.65 7.84 2.79
CA ASN A 317 12.03 8.30 1.57
C ASN A 317 13.12 8.64 0.55
N TYR A 318 13.02 8.09 -0.65
CA TYR A 318 13.96 8.36 -1.73
C TYR A 318 13.28 9.20 -2.80
N LEU A 319 14.06 10.11 -3.37
CA LEU A 319 13.66 10.93 -4.49
C LEU A 319 14.32 10.38 -5.76
N PHE A 320 13.51 10.06 -6.76
CA PHE A 320 13.94 9.50 -8.03
C PHE A 320 13.67 10.48 -9.18
N LYS A 321 14.50 10.37 -10.21
CA LYS A 321 14.30 10.94 -11.55
C LYS A 321 14.41 9.84 -12.60
N LYS A 322 13.93 10.15 -13.80
CA LYS A 322 14.16 9.32 -14.99
C LYS A 322 15.66 9.30 -15.33
N SER A 323 16.20 8.11 -15.62
CA SER A 323 17.57 7.97 -16.11
C SER A 323 17.68 8.44 -17.56
N TYR A 324 18.84 8.98 -17.93
CA TYR A 324 19.16 9.48 -19.27
C TYR A 324 20.02 8.52 -20.07
#